data_AF-A0A0D2QLK5-F1
#
_entry.id   AF-A0A0D2QLK5-F1
#
_cell.length_a   1.000
_cell.length_b   1.000
_cell.length_c   1.000
_cell.angle_alpha   90.00
_cell.angle_beta   90.00
_cell.angle_gamma   90.00
#
_symmetry.space_group_name_H-M   'P 1'
#
loop_
_entity.id
_entity.type
_entity.pdbx_description
1 polymer ?
#
loop_
_entity_poly.entity_id
_entity_poly.type
_entity_poly.pdbx_seq_one_letter_code
_entity_poly.pdbx_strand_id
1 'polypeptide(L)'
;MAFSFTLLSPPTLLSPHYNQSSLKTRHPHHHRRHLLGEPFRRLPAIGVEKFQQIHCQAARDSKVQEEDFRKNESDLEESNGKINEVRIVEPKFKMSLAELLDDSKVVPLSIYGDLGVQITGIQHDSTVVSAGDLFVCCVGSRTDGHLYINEVDKRGAVAVIASKEINIGYTLRCKALVIVEDTNLVLPLLAASFYRYPSKNMAVIGITGTNGKTTTSYLIKGMYEAMGLRIGLLGTVAYYVYGDNKLESSYTTPDAVLVQNLMAKMLHNGSEALVMEVSSQGLAVRRCNMVDFNVAVFTNLTRDHLDFHVTEEEYRKAKAKLFQMMVDPERHRKVVNIDDPNAHFFIAQGNPDVPLVTFAMDNKNADVHPLEFELSLFETQVLVNTPRGVLKISSGLLGRHNIYNILAAVAVGIAVGADSLEDIGRGIEKVDAVPGRCEVIDEGQAFGVIVDYAHTPDAVYRLLDFVRELAPKRIITGRLLTFVFSF
;
A
#
# COMPACT_ATOMS: atom_id res chain seq x y z
N MET A 1 -3.60 -59.64 23.79
CA MET A 1 -4.45 -58.67 24.53
C MET A 1 -4.99 -57.67 23.53
N ALA A 2 -6.21 -57.93 23.05
CA ALA A 2 -6.98 -57.02 22.24
C ALA A 2 -8.11 -56.48 23.14
N PHE A 3 -8.34 -55.18 23.15
CA PHE A 3 -9.52 -54.60 23.76
C PHE A 3 -10.27 -53.76 22.74
N SER A 4 -11.47 -54.28 22.45
CA SER A 4 -12.56 -53.68 21.69
C SER A 4 -13.24 -52.59 22.53
N PHE A 5 -13.68 -51.50 21.90
CA PHE A 5 -14.78 -50.71 22.44
C PHE A 5 -15.74 -50.26 21.33
N THR A 6 -17.00 -50.38 21.70
CA THR A 6 -18.22 -50.51 20.91
C THR A 6 -18.78 -49.15 20.48
N LEU A 7 -19.37 -49.11 19.29
CA LEU A 7 -20.19 -48.02 18.76
C LEU A 7 -21.53 -47.93 19.52
N LEU A 8 -21.92 -46.71 19.91
CA LEU A 8 -23.27 -46.38 20.41
C LEU A 8 -23.94 -45.40 19.43
N SER A 9 -25.07 -45.82 18.88
CA SER A 9 -25.97 -45.05 18.03
C SER A 9 -26.72 -43.96 18.81
N PRO A 10 -27.05 -42.80 18.21
CA PRO A 10 -28.07 -41.90 18.74
C PRO A 10 -29.46 -42.18 18.12
N PRO A 11 -30.57 -41.86 18.83
CA PRO A 11 -31.91 -42.28 18.47
C PRO A 11 -32.63 -41.32 17.51
N THR A 12 -33.43 -41.91 16.62
CA THR A 12 -34.49 -41.29 15.82
C THR A 12 -35.66 -40.83 16.67
N LEU A 13 -36.10 -39.58 16.52
CA LEU A 13 -37.41 -39.11 16.98
C LEU A 13 -38.09 -38.18 15.96
N LEU A 14 -39.01 -38.81 15.22
CA LEU A 14 -40.35 -38.37 14.82
C LEU A 14 -40.72 -36.88 14.88
N SER A 15 -41.05 -36.35 13.71
CA SER A 15 -41.89 -35.18 13.44
C SER A 15 -43.37 -35.41 13.81
N PRO A 16 -44.10 -34.36 14.24
CA PRO A 16 -45.54 -34.32 14.13
C PRO A 16 -46.00 -33.28 13.09
N HIS A 17 -46.93 -33.74 12.25
CA HIS A 17 -47.86 -32.91 11.49
C HIS A 17 -48.65 -31.98 12.42
N TYR A 18 -48.89 -30.73 12.00
CA TYR A 18 -50.09 -30.02 12.38
C TYR A 18 -50.74 -29.32 11.19
N ASN A 19 -52.06 -29.51 11.15
CA ASN A 19 -52.98 -29.14 10.10
C ASN A 19 -53.49 -27.70 10.29
N GLN A 20 -54.06 -27.18 9.21
CA GLN A 20 -54.53 -25.83 8.96
C GLN A 20 -55.51 -25.25 10.01
N SER A 21 -55.39 -23.94 10.27
CA SER A 21 -56.58 -23.07 10.37
C SER A 21 -56.27 -21.65 9.90
N SER A 22 -57.22 -21.16 9.14
CA SER A 22 -57.29 -19.92 8.39
C SER A 22 -57.45 -18.67 9.26
N LEU A 23 -56.82 -17.55 8.90
CA LEU A 23 -57.52 -16.26 8.87
C LEU A 23 -56.86 -15.28 7.89
N LYS A 24 -57.70 -14.87 6.94
CA LYS A 24 -57.47 -13.98 5.81
C LYS A 24 -56.96 -12.61 6.25
N THR A 25 -55.97 -12.07 5.56
CA THR A 25 -55.95 -10.65 5.15
C THR A 25 -55.17 -10.49 3.84
N ARG A 26 -55.48 -9.42 3.12
CA ARG A 26 -55.44 -9.28 1.65
C ARG A 26 -54.04 -8.97 1.08
N HIS A 27 -53.82 -9.52 -0.12
CA HIS A 27 -52.88 -9.20 -1.21
C HIS A 27 -52.50 -7.71 -1.40
N PRO A 28 -51.35 -7.37 -2.03
CA PRO A 28 -51.00 -7.86 -3.37
C PRO A 28 -49.55 -8.28 -3.65
N HIS A 29 -49.46 -9.08 -4.71
CA HIS A 29 -48.27 -9.55 -5.41
C HIS A 29 -47.27 -8.44 -5.73
N HIS A 30 -45.99 -8.66 -5.39
CA HIS A 30 -44.89 -8.36 -6.32
C HIS A 30 -43.74 -9.33 -6.08
N HIS A 31 -43.19 -9.79 -7.20
CA HIS A 31 -42.20 -10.85 -7.34
C HIS A 31 -40.96 -10.72 -6.41
N ARG A 32 -40.69 -11.77 -5.64
CA ARG A 32 -39.31 -12.16 -5.31
C ARG A 32 -38.62 -12.54 -6.62
N ARG A 33 -37.75 -11.68 -7.12
CA ARG A 33 -36.75 -12.04 -8.14
C ARG A 33 -35.39 -12.19 -7.46
N HIS A 34 -34.72 -13.27 -7.86
CA HIS A 34 -33.35 -13.63 -7.53
C HIS A 34 -32.39 -12.43 -7.61
N LEU A 35 -31.66 -12.20 -6.52
CA LEU A 35 -30.47 -11.33 -6.48
C LEU A 35 -29.25 -12.14 -6.92
N LEU A 36 -29.16 -12.52 -8.19
CA LEU A 36 -27.94 -13.04 -8.82
C LEU A 36 -28.08 -12.81 -10.33
N GLY A 37 -27.24 -11.94 -10.89
CA GLY A 37 -27.08 -11.79 -12.35
C GLY A 37 -27.67 -10.51 -12.96
N GLU A 38 -27.02 -9.37 -12.75
CA GLU A 38 -27.01 -8.25 -13.71
C GLU A 38 -25.54 -7.89 -13.94
N PRO A 39 -25.07 -7.76 -15.19
CA PRO A 39 -23.69 -7.38 -15.48
C PRO A 39 -23.41 -5.99 -14.91
N PHE A 40 -22.32 -5.86 -14.15
CA PHE A 40 -21.92 -4.63 -13.47
C PHE A 40 -21.87 -3.45 -14.47
N ARG A 41 -22.41 -2.31 -14.03
CA ARG A 41 -22.52 -1.08 -14.82
C ARG A 41 -21.15 -0.72 -15.40
N ARG A 42 -21.09 -0.53 -16.73
CA ARG A 42 -19.94 0.06 -17.44
C ARG A 42 -19.50 1.35 -16.74
N LEU A 43 -18.17 1.51 -16.61
CA LEU A 43 -17.52 2.74 -16.18
C LEU A 43 -18.19 3.96 -16.87
N PRO A 44 -18.84 4.88 -16.13
CA PRO A 44 -19.39 6.08 -16.74
C PRO A 44 -18.23 6.94 -17.28
N ALA A 45 -18.35 7.38 -18.54
CA ALA A 45 -17.32 8.15 -19.24
C ALA A 45 -17.05 9.54 -18.64
N ILE A 46 -17.97 10.05 -17.81
CA ILE A 46 -17.95 11.42 -17.29
C ILE A 46 -17.25 11.38 -15.93
N GLY A 47 -15.95 11.70 -15.91
CA GLY A 47 -15.06 11.65 -14.73
C GLY A 47 -13.75 10.90 -14.97
N VAL A 48 -13.66 10.16 -16.08
CA VAL A 48 -12.48 9.38 -16.47
C VAL A 48 -11.33 10.29 -16.91
N GLU A 49 -11.61 11.39 -17.61
CA GLU A 49 -10.57 12.27 -18.17
C GLU A 49 -9.70 12.98 -17.12
N LYS A 50 -10.29 13.55 -16.05
CA LYS A 50 -9.53 14.24 -15.00
C LYS A 50 -8.73 13.26 -14.11
N PHE A 51 -9.28 12.08 -13.87
CA PHE A 51 -8.60 11.01 -13.15
C PHE A 51 -7.43 10.43 -13.97
N GLN A 52 -7.66 10.20 -15.26
CA GLN A 52 -6.61 9.83 -16.21
C GLN A 52 -5.53 10.92 -16.31
N GLN A 53 -5.87 12.21 -16.27
CA GLN A 53 -4.85 13.27 -16.24
C GLN A 53 -3.89 13.13 -15.05
N ILE A 54 -4.39 12.77 -13.87
CA ILE A 54 -3.53 12.58 -12.67
C ILE A 54 -2.63 11.33 -12.82
N HIS A 55 -3.12 10.29 -13.51
CA HIS A 55 -2.46 8.98 -13.54
C HIS A 55 -1.77 8.61 -14.87
N CYS A 56 -2.00 9.36 -15.95
CA CYS A 56 -1.59 9.01 -17.31
C CYS A 56 -1.00 10.20 -18.09
N GLN A 57 -0.94 11.41 -17.52
CA GLN A 57 -0.44 12.59 -18.24
C GLN A 57 1.10 12.67 -18.19
N ALA A 58 1.78 11.83 -18.97
CA ALA A 58 3.18 12.01 -19.36
C ALA A 58 3.29 12.14 -20.89
N ALA A 59 2.94 13.29 -21.47
CA ALA A 59 3.16 13.53 -22.92
C ALA A 59 3.00 14.98 -23.44
N ARG A 60 2.52 15.98 -22.67
CA ARG A 60 2.23 17.32 -23.24
C ARG A 60 3.26 18.41 -22.91
N ASP A 61 3.97 18.32 -21.79
CA ASP A 61 4.84 19.42 -21.32
C ASP A 61 6.34 19.10 -21.34
N SER A 62 6.74 17.89 -21.72
CA SER A 62 8.14 17.45 -21.78
C SER A 62 8.99 18.19 -22.83
N LYS A 63 8.38 18.96 -23.74
CA LYS A 63 9.11 19.86 -24.67
C LYS A 63 9.29 21.28 -24.13
N VAL A 64 8.61 21.66 -23.05
CA VAL A 64 8.67 23.03 -22.49
C VAL A 64 9.59 23.08 -21.27
N GLN A 65 9.69 22.00 -20.49
CA GLN A 65 10.57 21.96 -19.30
C GLN A 65 12.03 21.61 -19.61
N GLU A 66 12.33 21.02 -20.78
CA GLU A 66 13.70 20.74 -21.22
C GLU A 66 14.51 22.02 -21.50
N GLU A 67 13.82 23.14 -21.83
CA GLU A 67 14.45 24.46 -22.03
C GLU A 67 14.65 25.24 -20.71
N ASP A 68 13.82 25.01 -19.69
CA ASP A 68 13.97 25.65 -18.38
C ASP A 68 14.97 24.92 -17.46
N PHE A 69 15.15 23.60 -17.62
CA PHE A 69 16.21 22.85 -16.93
C PHE A 69 17.61 23.14 -17.51
N ARG A 70 17.75 23.27 -18.83
CA ARG A 70 19.03 23.61 -19.48
C ARG A 70 19.55 25.01 -19.12
N LYS A 71 18.68 25.93 -18.69
CA LYS A 71 19.11 27.26 -18.19
C LYS A 71 19.75 27.23 -16.81
N ASN A 72 19.55 26.16 -16.03
CA ASN A 72 20.19 25.99 -14.71
C ASN A 72 21.44 25.10 -14.76
N GLU A 73 21.68 24.39 -15.87
CA GLU A 73 22.90 23.58 -16.08
C GLU A 73 24.11 24.38 -16.58
N SER A 74 23.91 25.61 -17.09
CA SER A 74 25.02 26.42 -17.62
C SER A 74 26.00 26.95 -16.55
N ASP A 75 25.73 26.73 -15.26
CA ASP A 75 26.61 27.15 -14.16
C ASP A 75 27.46 26.01 -13.56
N LEU A 76 27.39 24.77 -14.11
CA LEU A 76 28.06 23.60 -13.50
C LEU A 76 28.75 22.61 -14.47
N GLU A 77 29.02 22.99 -15.72
CA GLU A 77 29.80 22.14 -16.62
C GLU A 77 31.30 22.48 -16.61
N GLU A 78 32.06 21.79 -15.76
CA GLU A 78 33.44 21.37 -16.08
C GLU A 78 33.85 20.19 -15.17
N SER A 79 33.56 18.94 -15.60
CA SER A 79 34.51 17.82 -15.61
C SER A 79 33.86 16.45 -15.88
N ASN A 80 34.20 15.88 -17.03
CA ASN A 80 34.41 14.47 -17.36
C ASN A 80 33.51 13.38 -16.76
N GLY A 81 32.58 12.90 -17.59
CA GLY A 81 32.54 11.49 -18.02
C GLY A 81 32.45 10.44 -16.91
N LYS A 82 31.38 10.46 -16.12
CA LYS A 82 30.84 9.30 -15.39
C LYS A 82 29.31 9.37 -15.40
N ILE A 83 28.68 8.21 -15.44
CA ILE A 83 27.22 7.98 -15.42
C ILE A 83 26.55 8.98 -14.46
N ASN A 84 25.59 9.77 -14.97
CA ASN A 84 24.80 10.71 -14.18
C ASN A 84 24.02 9.96 -13.08
N GLU A 85 24.63 9.74 -11.91
CA GLU A 85 23.90 9.43 -10.69
C GLU A 85 23.00 10.64 -10.40
N VAL A 86 21.70 10.50 -10.66
CA VAL A 86 20.75 11.55 -10.33
C VAL A 86 20.72 11.68 -8.81
N ARG A 87 21.32 12.76 -8.30
CA ARG A 87 21.45 12.99 -6.87
C ARG A 87 20.09 13.34 -6.28
N ILE A 88 19.58 12.53 -5.35
CA ILE A 88 18.36 12.83 -4.60
C ILE A 88 18.59 14.13 -3.81
N VAL A 89 17.79 15.15 -4.10
CA VAL A 89 17.85 16.46 -3.43
C VAL A 89 16.92 16.46 -2.21
N GLU A 90 17.43 16.91 -1.07
CA GLU A 90 16.64 17.09 0.15
C GLU A 90 15.85 18.40 0.11
N PRO A 91 14.51 18.38 0.05
CA PRO A 91 13.71 19.60 0.16
C PRO A 91 13.87 20.25 1.53
N LYS A 92 13.96 21.58 1.55
CA LYS A 92 13.99 22.36 2.79
C LYS A 92 12.60 22.89 3.11
N PHE A 93 12.15 22.64 4.33
CA PHE A 93 10.88 23.16 4.84
C PHE A 93 11.13 24.16 5.96
N LYS A 94 10.28 25.18 6.01
CA LYS A 94 10.27 26.17 7.08
C LYS A 94 8.87 26.73 7.22
N MET A 95 8.39 26.81 8.45
CA MET A 95 7.08 27.32 8.81
C MET A 95 7.16 27.88 10.23
N SER A 96 6.30 28.83 10.60
CA SER A 96 6.15 29.19 12.02
C SER A 96 5.25 28.18 12.74
N LEU A 97 5.39 28.05 14.05
CA LEU A 97 4.49 27.20 14.83
C LEU A 97 3.03 27.68 14.74
N ALA A 98 2.80 29.00 14.69
CA ALA A 98 1.48 29.59 14.49
C ALA A 98 0.84 29.15 13.15
N GLU A 99 1.59 29.26 12.04
CA GLU A 99 1.15 28.84 10.71
C GLU A 99 0.83 27.33 10.69
N LEU A 100 1.69 26.51 11.31
CA LEU A 100 1.47 25.07 11.38
C LEU A 100 0.17 24.71 12.10
N LEU A 101 -0.10 25.33 13.25
CA LEU A 101 -1.32 25.06 14.02
C LEU A 101 -2.58 25.52 13.27
N ASP A 102 -2.53 26.68 12.61
CA ASP A 102 -3.67 27.16 11.82
C ASP A 102 -3.92 26.29 10.59
N ASP A 103 -2.90 25.98 9.78
CA ASP A 103 -3.06 25.17 8.56
C ASP A 103 -3.49 23.73 8.88
N SER A 104 -2.90 23.10 9.91
CA SER A 104 -3.29 21.76 10.37
C SER A 104 -4.66 21.71 11.08
N LYS A 105 -5.26 22.87 11.40
CA LYS A 105 -6.51 23.01 12.17
C LYS A 105 -6.46 22.31 13.54
N VAL A 106 -5.27 22.19 14.11
CA VAL A 106 -5.09 21.64 15.46
C VAL A 106 -5.47 22.70 16.48
N VAL A 107 -6.44 22.37 17.33
CA VAL A 107 -6.89 23.26 18.41
C VAL A 107 -6.12 22.94 19.69
N PRO A 108 -5.29 23.86 20.19
CA PRO A 108 -4.55 23.65 21.43
C PRO A 108 -5.46 23.83 22.66
N LEU A 109 -5.21 23.05 23.71
CA LEU A 109 -5.81 23.23 25.03
C LEU A 109 -5.14 24.38 25.78
N SER A 110 -3.81 24.50 25.64
CA SER A 110 -3.03 25.61 26.18
C SER A 110 -1.76 25.82 25.37
N ILE A 111 -1.25 27.05 25.42
CA ILE A 111 -0.06 27.49 24.71
C ILE A 111 0.83 28.26 25.69
N TYR A 112 2.12 27.97 25.67
CA TYR A 112 3.15 28.68 26.43
C TYR A 112 4.29 29.06 25.49
N GLY A 113 4.82 30.28 25.63
CA GLY A 113 5.97 30.75 24.85
C GLY A 113 5.62 31.39 23.50
N ASP A 114 6.58 31.38 22.57
CA ASP A 114 6.53 32.11 21.31
C ASP A 114 6.04 31.25 20.13
N LEU A 115 4.80 31.46 19.68
CA LEU A 115 4.25 30.80 18.48
C LEU A 115 4.87 31.29 17.16
N GLY A 116 5.58 32.42 17.16
CA GLY A 116 6.33 32.91 16.00
C GLY A 116 7.65 32.16 15.76
N VAL A 117 7.99 31.19 16.61
CA VAL A 117 9.19 30.37 16.43
C VAL A 117 9.15 29.62 15.10
N GLN A 118 10.27 29.70 14.37
CA GLN A 118 10.44 29.00 13.10
C GLN A 118 10.86 27.55 13.34
N ILE A 119 10.10 26.62 12.76
CA ILE A 119 10.37 25.18 12.74
C ILE A 119 10.91 24.78 11.37
N THR A 120 11.92 23.90 11.36
CA THR A 120 12.57 23.38 10.14
C THR A 120 12.44 21.88 9.96
N GLY A 121 11.83 21.21 10.93
CA GLY A 121 11.47 19.80 10.88
C GLY A 121 10.42 19.46 11.94
N ILE A 122 9.86 18.27 11.84
CA ILE A 122 8.93 17.70 12.83
C ILE A 122 9.37 16.27 13.13
N GLN A 123 9.41 15.91 14.41
CA GLN A 123 9.83 14.59 14.87
C GLN A 123 8.97 14.11 16.05
N HIS A 124 8.83 12.79 16.17
CA HIS A 124 8.20 12.13 17.32
C HIS A 124 9.12 11.07 17.95
N ASP A 125 10.26 10.78 17.32
CA ASP A 125 11.33 9.93 17.82
C ASP A 125 12.48 10.83 18.29
N SER A 126 12.83 10.77 19.57
CA SER A 126 13.86 11.63 20.17
C SER A 126 15.25 11.39 19.57
N THR A 127 15.50 10.20 19.02
CA THR A 127 16.82 9.80 18.53
C THR A 127 17.24 10.51 17.25
N VAL A 128 16.28 11.00 16.48
CA VAL A 128 16.47 11.68 15.18
C VAL A 128 16.21 13.19 15.22
N VAL A 129 15.85 13.74 16.39
CA VAL A 129 15.66 15.19 16.57
C VAL A 129 16.94 15.95 16.25
N SER A 130 16.77 17.01 15.46
CA SER A 130 17.81 17.97 15.09
C SER A 130 17.46 19.40 15.54
N ALA A 131 18.46 20.28 15.50
CA ALA A 131 18.25 21.69 15.85
C ALA A 131 17.23 22.34 14.90
N GLY A 132 16.21 23.00 15.46
CA GLY A 132 15.13 23.61 14.69
C GLY A 132 13.86 22.76 14.56
N ASP A 133 13.88 21.52 15.05
CA ASP A 133 12.73 20.63 14.96
C ASP A 133 11.64 20.97 16.00
N LEU A 134 10.41 20.73 15.61
CA LEU A 134 9.27 20.53 16.50
C LEU A 134 9.26 19.07 16.98
N PHE A 135 9.20 18.85 18.30
CA PHE A 135 9.03 17.51 18.86
C PHE A 135 7.59 17.26 19.31
N VAL A 136 7.01 16.12 18.94
CA VAL A 136 5.65 15.72 19.34
C VAL A 136 5.74 14.53 20.30
N CYS A 137 5.30 14.72 21.54
CA CYS A 137 5.32 13.72 22.59
C CYS A 137 4.21 12.67 22.40
N CYS A 138 4.40 11.73 21.49
CA CYS A 138 3.48 10.62 21.27
C CYS A 138 3.54 9.59 22.40
N VAL A 139 2.37 9.08 22.81
CA VAL A 139 2.28 7.98 23.78
C VAL A 139 2.17 6.66 23.01
N GLY A 140 3.23 5.87 23.01
CA GLY A 140 3.30 4.57 22.34
C GLY A 140 2.97 3.40 23.26
N SER A 141 2.96 2.18 22.70
CA SER A 141 2.72 0.96 23.46
C SER A 141 3.89 0.50 24.34
N ARG A 142 5.11 0.98 24.03
CA ARG A 142 6.36 0.63 24.75
C ARG A 142 6.91 1.76 25.60
N THR A 143 6.72 3.00 25.18
CA THR A 143 7.30 4.17 25.83
C THR A 143 6.39 5.39 25.66
N ASP A 144 6.62 6.39 26.50
CA ASP A 144 5.93 7.67 26.49
C ASP A 144 6.91 8.77 26.04
N GLY A 145 6.59 9.45 24.93
CA GLY A 145 7.39 10.53 24.36
C GLY A 145 7.70 11.66 25.34
N HIS A 146 6.85 11.89 26.34
CA HIS A 146 7.06 12.91 27.37
C HIS A 146 8.30 12.65 28.23
N LEU A 147 8.77 11.40 28.31
CA LEU A 147 9.98 11.04 29.07
C LEU A 147 11.28 11.59 28.44
N TYR A 148 11.24 11.97 27.16
CA TYR A 148 12.43 12.35 26.40
C TYR A 148 12.59 13.87 26.21
N ILE A 149 11.77 14.68 26.86
CA ILE A 149 11.77 16.16 26.69
C ILE A 149 13.15 16.78 26.96
N ASN A 150 13.82 16.34 28.03
CA ASN A 150 15.16 16.82 28.35
C ASN A 150 16.22 16.42 27.31
N GLU A 151 16.01 15.29 26.62
CA GLU A 151 16.92 14.85 25.56
C GLU A 151 16.73 15.70 24.29
N VAL A 152 15.48 15.90 23.87
CA VAL A 152 15.16 16.64 22.64
C VAL A 152 15.49 18.13 22.77
N ASP A 153 15.35 18.70 23.97
CA ASP A 153 15.79 20.07 24.27
C ASP A 153 17.31 20.22 24.09
N LYS A 154 18.09 19.24 24.57
CA LYS A 154 19.55 19.22 24.37
C LYS A 154 19.94 19.06 22.91
N ARG A 155 19.15 18.34 22.11
CA ARG A 155 19.33 18.19 20.65
C ARG A 155 18.93 19.44 19.86
N GLY A 156 18.25 20.39 20.50
CA GLY A 156 17.92 21.69 19.91
C GLY A 156 16.51 21.77 19.33
N ALA A 157 15.57 20.94 19.79
CA ALA A 157 14.15 21.15 19.50
C ALA A 157 13.75 22.58 19.91
N VAL A 158 13.03 23.28 19.03
CA VAL A 158 12.64 24.69 19.25
C VAL A 158 11.23 24.82 19.83
N ALA A 159 10.41 23.78 19.68
CA ALA A 159 9.06 23.71 20.20
C ALA A 159 8.68 22.27 20.55
N VAL A 160 7.71 22.11 21.44
CA VAL A 160 7.16 20.81 21.84
C VAL A 160 5.63 20.83 21.73
N ILE A 161 5.03 19.74 21.26
CA ILE A 161 3.60 19.44 21.37
C ILE A 161 3.42 18.23 22.29
N ALA A 162 2.54 18.34 23.27
CA ALA A 162 2.35 17.33 24.31
C ALA A 162 0.88 17.12 24.65
N SER A 163 0.55 15.96 25.22
CA SER A 163 -0.81 15.64 25.71
C SER A 163 -0.94 15.68 27.23
N LYS A 164 0.18 15.91 27.95
CA LYS A 164 0.23 16.04 29.40
C LYS A 164 0.90 17.35 29.75
N GLU A 165 0.51 17.94 30.86
CA GLU A 165 1.24 19.08 31.42
C GLU A 165 2.69 18.66 31.71
N ILE A 166 3.62 19.50 31.25
CA ILE A 166 5.05 19.33 31.45
C ILE A 166 5.50 20.43 32.39
N ASN A 167 6.30 20.09 33.39
CA ASN A 167 6.93 21.09 34.23
C ASN A 167 8.08 21.75 33.45
N ILE A 168 7.74 22.80 32.70
CA ILE A 168 8.66 23.61 31.88
C ILE A 168 9.46 24.59 32.74
N GLY A 169 9.89 24.22 33.96
CA GLY A 169 10.72 25.12 34.78
C GLY A 169 11.85 25.75 33.94
N TYR A 170 12.41 26.89 34.38
CA TYR A 170 13.40 27.76 33.67
C TYR A 170 14.60 27.06 32.96
N THR A 171 14.70 25.75 33.02
CA THR A 171 15.68 24.84 32.43
C THR A 171 15.46 24.46 30.96
N LEU A 172 14.25 24.51 30.39
CA LEU A 172 14.06 24.17 28.96
C LEU A 172 14.36 25.37 28.05
N ARG A 173 15.12 25.11 26.98
CA ARG A 173 15.49 26.08 25.93
C ARG A 173 14.43 26.16 24.81
N CYS A 174 13.54 25.18 24.72
CA CYS A 174 12.37 25.22 23.84
C CYS A 174 11.62 26.55 24.00
N LYS A 175 11.33 27.20 22.88
CA LYS A 175 10.70 28.52 22.85
C LYS A 175 9.19 28.46 23.00
N ALA A 176 8.58 27.30 22.73
CA ALA A 176 7.15 27.10 22.85
C ALA A 176 6.79 25.68 23.33
N LEU A 177 5.73 25.58 24.12
CA LEU A 177 5.02 24.34 24.42
C LEU A 177 3.54 24.50 24.08
N VAL A 178 3.00 23.51 23.38
CA VAL A 178 1.59 23.44 23.03
C VAL A 178 1.00 22.16 23.60
N ILE A 179 -0.07 22.29 24.38
CA ILE A 179 -0.80 21.15 24.92
C ILE A 179 -2.01 20.86 24.04
N VAL A 180 -2.18 19.60 23.65
CA VAL A 180 -3.32 19.09 22.87
C VAL A 180 -3.97 17.92 23.60
N GLU A 181 -5.18 17.52 23.20
CA GLU A 181 -5.86 16.39 23.83
C GLU A 181 -5.17 15.05 23.55
N ASP A 182 -4.80 14.78 22.29
CA ASP A 182 -4.16 13.52 21.88
C ASP A 182 -3.08 13.77 20.81
N THR A 183 -1.81 13.57 21.20
CA THR A 183 -0.65 13.72 20.32
C THR A 183 -0.63 12.73 19.17
N ASN A 184 -1.17 11.52 19.35
CA ASN A 184 -1.24 10.50 18.30
C ASN A 184 -2.31 10.83 17.24
N LEU A 185 -3.34 11.62 17.59
CA LEU A 185 -4.33 12.10 16.63
C LEU A 185 -3.82 13.30 15.83
N VAL A 186 -3.07 14.20 16.46
CA VAL A 186 -2.58 15.41 15.78
C VAL A 186 -1.31 15.19 14.97
N LEU A 187 -0.47 14.20 15.30
CA LEU A 187 0.81 13.97 14.60
C LEU A 187 0.65 13.87 13.06
N PRO A 188 -0.28 13.08 12.49
CA PRO A 188 -0.45 13.01 11.05
C PRO A 188 -0.93 14.33 10.43
N LEU A 189 -1.74 15.12 11.15
CA LEU A 189 -2.22 16.43 10.70
C LEU A 189 -1.07 17.44 10.60
N LEU A 190 -0.26 17.50 11.65
CA LEU A 190 0.92 18.37 11.73
C LEU A 190 1.96 17.98 10.68
N ALA A 191 2.25 16.69 10.54
CA ALA A 191 3.20 16.20 9.53
C ALA A 191 2.73 16.55 8.11
N ALA A 192 1.47 16.30 7.79
CA ALA A 192 0.92 16.61 6.47
C ALA A 192 0.96 18.11 6.18
N SER A 193 0.59 18.96 7.15
CA SER A 193 0.64 20.42 7.02
C SER A 193 2.08 20.94 6.84
N PHE A 194 3.02 20.49 7.69
CA PHE A 194 4.42 20.89 7.62
C PHE A 194 5.07 20.57 6.25
N TYR A 195 4.75 19.39 5.71
CA TYR A 195 5.21 18.95 4.40
C TYR A 195 4.29 19.38 3.23
N ARG A 196 3.30 20.24 3.48
CA ARG A 196 2.40 20.85 2.49
C ARG A 196 1.54 19.86 1.70
N TYR A 197 1.02 18.84 2.38
CA TYR A 197 0.10 17.83 1.85
C TYR A 197 0.57 17.21 0.53
N PRO A 198 1.76 16.57 0.49
CA PRO A 198 2.39 16.14 -0.77
C PRO A 198 1.53 15.16 -1.57
N SER A 199 0.78 14.27 -0.91
CA SER A 199 -0.14 13.32 -1.55
C SER A 199 -1.27 13.98 -2.37
N LYS A 200 -1.60 15.27 -2.13
CA LYS A 200 -2.58 15.98 -2.96
C LYS A 200 -2.05 16.39 -4.34
N ASN A 201 -0.73 16.35 -4.53
CA ASN A 201 -0.03 16.80 -5.73
C ASN A 201 0.63 15.66 -6.50
N MET A 202 0.34 14.41 -6.15
CA MET A 202 0.82 13.22 -6.84
C MET A 202 -0.24 12.13 -6.80
N ALA A 203 -0.18 11.20 -7.74
CA ALA A 203 -1.06 10.03 -7.74
C ALA A 203 -0.60 9.03 -6.67
N VAL A 204 -1.49 8.52 -5.82
CA VAL A 204 -1.13 7.56 -4.76
C VAL A 204 -1.94 6.26 -4.85
N ILE A 205 -1.24 5.14 -4.99
CA ILE A 205 -1.79 3.79 -5.06
C ILE A 205 -1.44 3.04 -3.78
N GLY A 206 -2.45 2.68 -2.98
CA GLY A 206 -2.27 1.91 -1.75
C GLY A 206 -2.59 0.44 -1.97
N ILE A 207 -1.67 -0.45 -1.57
CA ILE A 207 -1.86 -1.90 -1.68
C ILE A 207 -1.93 -2.52 -0.30
N THR A 208 -3.05 -3.20 -0.01
CA THR A 208 -3.19 -3.98 1.22
C THR A 208 -3.56 -5.43 0.94
N GLY A 209 -3.34 -6.26 1.96
CA GLY A 209 -3.56 -7.71 1.93
C GLY A 209 -2.55 -8.44 2.81
N THR A 210 -2.74 -9.74 3.01
CA THR A 210 -1.77 -10.58 3.75
C THR A 210 -0.52 -10.76 2.89
N ASN A 211 -0.68 -11.36 1.70
CA ASN A 211 0.42 -11.67 0.79
C ASN A 211 0.36 -10.84 -0.51
N GLY A 212 1.49 -10.69 -1.20
CA GLY A 212 1.56 -10.09 -2.55
C GLY A 212 1.72 -8.57 -2.63
N LYS A 213 1.68 -7.83 -1.51
CA LYS A 213 1.84 -6.35 -1.50
C LYS A 213 3.12 -5.90 -2.19
N THR A 214 4.26 -6.47 -1.79
CA THR A 214 5.58 -6.14 -2.33
C THR A 214 5.69 -6.46 -3.82
N THR A 215 5.29 -7.65 -4.26
CA THR A 215 5.39 -8.00 -5.68
C THR A 215 4.47 -7.12 -6.53
N THR A 216 3.25 -6.88 -6.07
CA THR A 216 2.30 -6.01 -6.76
C THR A 216 2.80 -4.57 -6.83
N SER A 217 3.47 -4.05 -5.79
CA SER A 217 4.01 -2.68 -5.82
C SER A 217 5.13 -2.52 -6.85
N TYR A 218 6.01 -3.51 -6.99
CA TYR A 218 7.04 -3.50 -8.04
C TYR A 218 6.45 -3.59 -9.45
N LEU A 219 5.43 -4.43 -9.64
CA LEU A 219 4.71 -4.54 -10.92
C LEU A 219 4.01 -3.23 -11.31
N ILE A 220 3.36 -2.57 -10.35
CA ILE A 220 2.72 -1.26 -10.58
C ILE A 220 3.78 -0.19 -10.86
N LYS A 221 4.92 -0.20 -10.16
CA LYS A 221 6.04 0.71 -10.46
C LYS A 221 6.49 0.52 -11.92
N GLY A 222 6.79 -0.71 -12.34
CA GLY A 222 7.22 -1.01 -13.71
C GLY A 222 6.18 -0.61 -14.77
N MET A 223 4.89 -0.84 -14.48
CA MET A 223 3.78 -0.38 -15.30
C MET A 223 3.78 1.15 -15.49
N TYR A 224 3.87 1.93 -14.41
CA TYR A 224 3.89 3.40 -14.50
C TYR A 224 5.14 3.92 -15.22
N GLU A 225 6.29 3.29 -15.02
CA GLU A 225 7.53 3.65 -15.73
C GLU A 225 7.43 3.36 -17.23
N ALA A 226 6.78 2.26 -17.62
CA ALA A 226 6.50 1.98 -19.04
C ALA A 226 5.52 2.99 -19.64
N MET A 227 4.57 3.50 -18.85
CA MET A 227 3.69 4.62 -19.23
C MET A 227 4.40 5.98 -19.27
N GLY A 228 5.70 6.04 -18.97
CA GLY A 228 6.50 7.27 -19.04
C GLY A 228 6.42 8.17 -17.81
N LEU A 229 5.85 7.69 -16.70
CA LEU A 229 5.68 8.46 -15.47
C LEU A 229 6.82 8.22 -14.49
N ARG A 230 7.23 9.27 -13.77
CA ARG A 230 8.13 9.11 -12.62
C ARG A 230 7.34 8.67 -11.41
N ILE A 231 7.55 7.44 -10.97
CA ILE A 231 6.82 6.86 -9.83
C ILE A 231 7.76 6.47 -8.69
N GLY A 232 7.43 6.91 -7.48
CA GLY A 232 8.04 6.43 -6.26
C GLY A 232 7.44 5.11 -5.77
N LEU A 233 8.17 4.42 -4.90
CA LEU A 233 7.69 3.21 -4.22
C LEU A 233 8.02 3.31 -2.73
N LEU A 234 7.04 3.03 -1.88
CA LEU A 234 7.23 2.85 -0.43
C LEU A 234 6.85 1.42 -0.04
N GLY A 235 7.83 0.58 0.26
CA GLY A 235 7.60 -0.85 0.53
C GLY A 235 8.59 -1.49 1.49
N THR A 236 8.40 -2.80 1.71
CA THR A 236 9.22 -3.59 2.65
C THR A 236 10.67 -3.69 2.21
N VAL A 237 10.91 -3.85 0.90
CA VAL A 237 12.27 -4.12 0.37
C VAL A 237 13.10 -2.84 0.32
N ALA A 238 12.48 -1.74 -0.09
CA ALA A 238 13.16 -0.47 -0.30
C ALA A 238 12.15 0.67 -0.45
N TYR A 239 12.64 1.89 -0.32
CA TYR A 239 11.95 3.06 -0.83
C TYR A 239 12.63 3.54 -2.12
N TYR A 240 11.86 3.97 -3.10
CA TYR A 240 12.39 4.58 -4.33
C TYR A 240 11.76 5.95 -4.51
N VAL A 241 12.60 6.94 -4.81
CA VAL A 241 12.10 8.27 -5.18
C VAL A 241 11.47 8.17 -6.57
N TYR A 242 12.22 7.70 -7.56
CA TYR A 242 11.76 7.24 -8.88
C TYR A 242 12.92 6.52 -9.59
N GLY A 243 12.64 5.71 -10.62
CA GLY A 243 13.69 4.97 -11.31
C GLY A 243 14.47 4.09 -10.33
N ASP A 244 15.81 4.18 -10.38
CA ASP A 244 16.74 3.45 -9.52
C ASP A 244 17.18 4.23 -8.27
N ASN A 245 16.59 5.41 -8.01
CA ASN A 245 16.93 6.26 -6.86
C ASN A 245 16.43 5.65 -5.55
N LYS A 246 17.19 4.68 -5.05
CA LYS A 246 16.87 3.84 -3.90
C LYS A 246 17.28 4.49 -2.58
N LEU A 247 16.41 4.36 -1.58
CA LEU A 247 16.65 4.69 -0.19
C LEU A 247 16.44 3.42 0.65
N GLU A 248 17.11 3.35 1.80
CA GLU A 248 16.90 2.26 2.75
C GLU A 248 15.48 2.29 3.31
N SER A 249 14.85 1.11 3.41
CA SER A 249 13.53 0.95 4.04
C SER A 249 13.70 0.48 5.47
N SER A 250 13.19 1.27 6.42
CA SER A 250 13.16 0.89 7.84
C SER A 250 11.91 0.10 8.21
N TYR A 251 10.82 0.29 7.46
CA TYR A 251 9.50 -0.31 7.74
C TYR A 251 8.68 -0.51 6.46
N THR A 252 7.85 -1.56 6.40
CA THR A 252 6.89 -1.75 5.29
C THR A 252 5.98 -0.53 5.08
N THR A 253 5.50 0.05 6.17
CA THR A 253 4.72 1.29 6.17
C THR A 253 5.37 2.24 7.18
N PRO A 254 6.11 3.27 6.72
CA PRO A 254 6.75 4.22 7.63
C PRO A 254 5.73 4.98 8.48
N ASP A 255 6.17 5.63 9.56
CA ASP A 255 5.28 6.45 10.41
C ASP A 255 4.75 7.69 9.67
N ALA A 256 3.79 8.38 10.28
CA ALA A 256 3.10 9.51 9.65
C ALA A 256 4.03 10.69 9.30
N VAL A 257 5.10 10.92 10.05
CA VAL A 257 6.09 11.96 9.74
C VAL A 257 6.93 11.52 8.55
N LEU A 258 7.49 10.32 8.61
CA LEU A 258 8.39 9.81 7.59
C LEU A 258 7.67 9.62 6.24
N VAL A 259 6.42 9.14 6.25
CA VAL A 259 5.59 9.02 5.05
C VAL A 259 5.40 10.37 4.34
N GLN A 260 5.05 11.43 5.10
CA GLN A 260 4.86 12.76 4.52
C GLN A 260 6.18 13.37 4.05
N ASN A 261 7.28 13.18 4.80
CA ASN A 261 8.62 13.59 4.39
C ASN A 261 9.05 12.93 3.07
N LEU A 262 8.90 11.60 2.96
CA LEU A 262 9.28 10.84 1.78
C LEU A 262 8.45 11.25 0.56
N MET A 263 7.13 11.42 0.70
CA MET A 263 6.30 11.93 -0.39
C MET A 263 6.69 13.34 -0.82
N ALA A 264 7.02 14.23 0.12
CA ALA A 264 7.46 15.57 -0.21
C ALA A 264 8.83 15.58 -0.90
N LYS A 265 9.74 14.68 -0.50
CA LYS A 265 11.00 14.42 -1.20
C LYS A 265 10.77 13.89 -2.61
N MET A 266 9.87 12.91 -2.79
CA MET A 266 9.51 12.37 -4.09
C MET A 266 8.99 13.47 -5.02
N LEU A 267 8.01 14.25 -4.56
CA LEU A 267 7.45 15.36 -5.31
C LEU A 267 8.52 16.40 -5.67
N HIS A 268 9.39 16.76 -4.72
CA HIS A 268 10.48 17.72 -4.97
C HIS A 268 11.47 17.24 -6.03
N ASN A 269 11.71 15.93 -6.10
CA ASN A 269 12.57 15.32 -7.10
C ASN A 269 11.82 14.93 -8.39
N GLY A 270 10.53 15.29 -8.49
CA GLY A 270 9.73 15.18 -9.71
C GLY A 270 8.91 13.91 -9.85
N SER A 271 8.79 13.07 -8.82
CA SER A 271 7.85 11.94 -8.88
C SER A 271 6.41 12.44 -9.00
N GLU A 272 5.69 11.89 -9.97
CA GLU A 272 4.30 12.22 -10.32
C GLU A 272 3.32 11.24 -9.66
N ALA A 273 3.79 10.03 -9.35
CA ALA A 273 3.01 9.00 -8.71
C ALA A 273 3.80 8.30 -7.59
N LEU A 274 3.07 7.59 -6.72
CA LEU A 274 3.60 6.75 -5.65
C LEU A 274 2.77 5.48 -5.55
N VAL A 275 3.44 4.33 -5.53
CA VAL A 275 2.85 3.07 -5.07
C VAL A 275 3.34 2.74 -3.66
N MET A 276 2.42 2.46 -2.75
CA MET A 276 2.68 2.30 -1.32
C MET A 276 2.13 0.98 -0.79
N GLU A 277 2.98 0.22 -0.10
CA GLU A 277 2.56 -0.94 0.67
C GLU A 277 1.89 -0.50 1.98
N VAL A 278 0.61 -0.84 2.14
CA VAL A 278 -0.24 -0.42 3.24
C VAL A 278 -0.51 -1.61 4.17
N SER A 279 0.31 -1.73 5.22
CA SER A 279 0.17 -2.77 6.24
C SER A 279 -1.06 -2.54 7.14
N SER A 280 -1.61 -3.62 7.68
CA SER A 280 -2.72 -3.54 8.65
C SER A 280 -2.31 -2.81 9.93
N GLN A 281 -1.05 -2.98 10.37
CA GLN A 281 -0.48 -2.30 11.52
C GLN A 281 -0.40 -0.79 11.27
N GLY A 282 0.10 -0.37 10.09
CA GLY A 282 0.16 1.03 9.70
C GLY A 282 -1.22 1.71 9.69
N LEU A 283 -2.24 1.03 9.16
CA LEU A 283 -3.62 1.51 9.20
C LEU A 283 -4.24 1.51 10.61
N ALA A 284 -3.90 0.51 11.44
CA ALA A 284 -4.38 0.45 12.82
C ALA A 284 -3.89 1.64 13.65
N VAL A 285 -2.61 1.98 13.51
CA VAL A 285 -1.93 3.07 14.24
C VAL A 285 -1.84 4.37 13.46
N ARG A 286 -2.69 4.57 12.45
CA ARG A 286 -2.91 5.85 11.75
C ARG A 286 -1.68 6.40 11.00
N ARG A 287 -0.71 5.56 10.63
CA ARG A 287 0.47 5.96 9.85
C ARG A 287 0.13 6.52 8.47
N CYS A 288 -0.96 6.01 7.88
CA CYS A 288 -1.44 6.45 6.57
C CYS A 288 -2.53 7.54 6.67
N ASN A 289 -2.81 8.08 7.86
CA ASN A 289 -3.71 9.22 7.95
C ASN A 289 -3.09 10.41 7.19
N MET A 290 -3.95 11.21 6.56
CA MET A 290 -3.53 12.34 5.71
C MET A 290 -2.73 11.95 4.45
N VAL A 291 -2.78 10.69 4.04
CA VAL A 291 -2.40 10.27 2.69
C VAL A 291 -3.65 10.26 1.83
N ASP A 292 -3.68 11.09 0.78
CA ASP A 292 -4.77 11.17 -0.18
C ASP A 292 -4.60 10.05 -1.24
N PHE A 293 -5.15 8.87 -0.96
CA PHE A 293 -5.08 7.73 -1.87
C PHE A 293 -6.06 7.86 -3.04
N ASN A 294 -5.58 7.65 -4.26
CA ASN A 294 -6.41 7.56 -5.45
C ASN A 294 -6.91 6.15 -5.74
N VAL A 295 -6.10 5.13 -5.44
CA VAL A 295 -6.44 3.74 -5.74
C VAL A 295 -6.19 2.87 -4.51
N ALA A 296 -7.20 2.10 -4.11
CA ALA A 296 -7.10 1.07 -3.08
C ALA A 296 -7.09 -0.33 -3.71
N VAL A 297 -6.04 -1.11 -3.45
CA VAL A 297 -5.88 -2.47 -3.97
C VAL A 297 -5.95 -3.49 -2.83
N PHE A 298 -6.76 -4.53 -2.98
CA PHE A 298 -6.86 -5.67 -2.06
C PHE A 298 -6.42 -6.95 -2.76
N THR A 299 -5.35 -7.56 -2.25
CA THR A 299 -4.78 -8.80 -2.81
C THR A 299 -5.44 -10.06 -2.24
N ASN A 300 -5.41 -10.24 -0.93
CA ASN A 300 -5.99 -11.37 -0.21
C ASN A 300 -5.98 -11.13 1.31
N LEU A 301 -6.72 -11.95 2.06
CA LEU A 301 -6.73 -11.98 3.51
C LEU A 301 -6.71 -13.42 4.03
N THR A 302 -5.52 -13.86 4.43
CA THR A 302 -5.29 -15.11 5.18
C THR A 302 -4.82 -14.82 6.60
N ARG A 303 -4.93 -15.81 7.50
CA ARG A 303 -4.60 -15.67 8.93
C ARG A 303 -3.13 -15.28 9.13
N ASP A 304 -2.92 -14.10 9.72
CA ASP A 304 -1.60 -13.52 10.00
C ASP A 304 -1.72 -12.40 11.06
N HIS A 305 -0.59 -11.98 11.65
CA HIS A 305 -0.49 -10.83 12.56
C HIS A 305 -1.44 -10.83 13.78
N LEU A 306 -1.82 -12.01 14.28
CA LEU A 306 -2.71 -12.14 15.46
C LEU A 306 -2.01 -11.83 16.80
N ASP A 307 -0.70 -11.64 16.78
CA ASP A 307 0.09 -11.08 17.88
C ASP A 307 -0.17 -9.58 18.08
N PHE A 308 -0.57 -8.88 17.01
CA PHE A 308 -0.95 -7.47 17.03
C PHE A 308 -2.47 -7.26 17.02
N HIS A 309 -3.17 -7.94 16.11
CA HIS A 309 -4.64 -7.87 16.01
C HIS A 309 -5.23 -9.02 16.83
N VAL A 310 -5.92 -8.72 17.93
CA VAL A 310 -6.41 -9.76 18.85
C VAL A 310 -7.37 -10.73 18.13
N THR A 311 -8.07 -10.24 17.10
CA THR A 311 -8.97 -11.06 16.28
C THR A 311 -8.75 -10.89 14.78
N GLU A 312 -9.12 -11.93 14.00
CA GLU A 312 -9.16 -11.84 12.53
C GLU A 312 -10.11 -10.73 12.06
N GLU A 313 -11.17 -10.45 12.83
CA GLU A 313 -12.11 -9.37 12.55
C GLU A 313 -11.46 -7.99 12.66
N GLU A 314 -10.63 -7.76 13.68
CA GLU A 314 -9.84 -6.54 13.83
C GLU A 314 -8.82 -6.40 12.71
N TYR A 315 -8.14 -7.49 12.35
CA TYR A 315 -7.18 -7.52 11.24
C TYR A 315 -7.85 -7.13 9.90
N ARG A 316 -9.03 -7.70 9.64
CA ARG A 316 -9.87 -7.40 8.47
C ARG A 316 -10.33 -5.95 8.46
N LYS A 317 -10.88 -5.46 9.58
CA LYS A 317 -11.29 -4.05 9.76
C LYS A 317 -10.13 -3.07 9.60
N ALA A 318 -8.94 -3.42 10.09
CA ALA A 318 -7.76 -2.59 9.96
C ALA A 318 -7.39 -2.35 8.50
N LYS A 319 -7.37 -3.40 7.66
CA LYS A 319 -7.13 -3.25 6.21
C LYS A 319 -8.26 -2.50 5.49
N ALA A 320 -9.51 -2.72 5.91
CA ALA A 320 -10.66 -2.04 5.33
C ALA A 320 -10.60 -0.51 5.44
N LYS A 321 -9.86 0.04 6.39
CA LYS A 321 -9.64 1.50 6.50
C LYS A 321 -9.13 2.13 5.21
N LEU A 322 -8.28 1.44 4.43
CA LEU A 322 -7.83 1.93 3.13
C LEU A 322 -9.01 2.09 2.14
N PHE A 323 -9.92 1.12 2.12
CA PHE A 323 -11.09 1.17 1.25
C PHE A 323 -12.16 2.16 1.76
N GLN A 324 -12.24 2.39 3.07
CA GLN A 324 -13.10 3.42 3.66
C GLN A 324 -12.70 4.83 3.22
N MET A 325 -11.42 5.06 2.88
CA MET A 325 -10.95 6.33 2.32
C MET A 325 -11.42 6.55 0.87
N MET A 326 -11.90 5.51 0.19
CA MET A 326 -12.41 5.61 -1.19
C MET A 326 -13.83 6.19 -1.18
N VAL A 327 -13.93 7.53 -1.07
CA VAL A 327 -15.21 8.25 -0.95
C VAL A 327 -15.65 9.05 -2.18
N ASP A 328 -14.73 9.48 -3.04
CA ASP A 328 -14.97 10.32 -4.21
C ASP A 328 -15.00 9.47 -5.51
N PRO A 329 -16.16 9.32 -6.18
CA PRO A 329 -16.27 8.54 -7.42
C PRO A 329 -15.48 9.09 -8.60
N GLU A 330 -15.19 10.39 -8.63
CA GLU A 330 -14.41 11.00 -9.71
C GLU A 330 -12.92 10.72 -9.52
N ARG A 331 -12.44 10.80 -8.28
CA ARG A 331 -11.01 10.72 -7.95
C ARG A 331 -10.51 9.37 -7.46
N HIS A 332 -11.38 8.45 -7.05
CA HIS A 332 -10.98 7.21 -6.40
C HIS A 332 -11.34 5.98 -7.21
N ARG A 333 -10.57 4.91 -7.04
CA ARG A 333 -10.85 3.57 -7.61
C ARG A 333 -10.58 2.47 -6.59
N LYS A 334 -11.36 1.39 -6.70
CA LYS A 334 -11.15 0.15 -5.94
C LYS A 334 -10.69 -0.95 -6.87
N VAL A 335 -9.68 -1.70 -6.47
CA VAL A 335 -9.20 -2.90 -7.17
C VAL A 335 -9.22 -4.08 -6.21
N VAL A 336 -9.98 -5.13 -6.52
CA VAL A 336 -10.27 -6.20 -5.54
C VAL A 336 -10.13 -7.59 -6.18
N ASN A 337 -9.37 -8.46 -5.51
CA ASN A 337 -9.37 -9.89 -5.81
C ASN A 337 -10.70 -10.52 -5.39
N ILE A 338 -11.49 -11.03 -6.34
CA ILE A 338 -12.80 -11.65 -6.04
C ILE A 338 -12.75 -13.17 -5.86
N ASP A 339 -11.57 -13.79 -5.97
CA ASP A 339 -11.38 -15.18 -5.51
C ASP A 339 -11.22 -15.25 -3.98
N ASP A 340 -10.89 -14.13 -3.32
CA ASP A 340 -10.81 -14.09 -1.86
C ASP A 340 -12.22 -14.01 -1.23
N PRO A 341 -12.54 -14.86 -0.23
CA PRO A 341 -13.87 -14.87 0.39
C PRO A 341 -14.23 -13.56 1.11
N ASN A 342 -13.26 -12.70 1.41
CA ASN A 342 -13.48 -11.40 2.03
C ASN A 342 -13.77 -10.28 1.01
N ALA A 343 -13.72 -10.55 -0.30
CA ALA A 343 -13.87 -9.55 -1.34
C ALA A 343 -15.11 -8.66 -1.15
N HIS A 344 -16.26 -9.27 -0.88
CA HIS A 344 -17.52 -8.56 -0.65
C HIS A 344 -17.44 -7.53 0.47
N PHE A 345 -16.70 -7.83 1.54
CA PHE A 345 -16.52 -6.89 2.64
C PHE A 345 -15.71 -5.66 2.23
N PHE A 346 -14.62 -5.85 1.48
CA PHE A 346 -13.77 -4.75 1.01
C PHE A 346 -14.48 -3.89 -0.04
N ILE A 347 -15.22 -4.51 -0.96
CA ILE A 347 -16.04 -3.81 -1.97
C ILE A 347 -17.06 -2.88 -1.29
N ALA A 348 -17.68 -3.36 -0.21
CA ALA A 348 -18.71 -2.62 0.54
C ALA A 348 -18.17 -1.46 1.40
N GLN A 349 -16.85 -1.32 1.56
CA GLN A 349 -16.28 -0.19 2.31
C GLN A 349 -16.22 1.08 1.45
N GLY A 350 -16.33 2.25 2.08
CA GLY A 350 -16.28 3.54 1.37
C GLY A 350 -17.55 3.79 0.56
N ASN A 351 -17.45 4.63 -0.47
CA ASN A 351 -18.59 4.99 -1.31
C ASN A 351 -18.89 3.86 -2.34
N PRO A 352 -20.14 3.36 -2.45
CA PRO A 352 -20.51 2.33 -3.43
C PRO A 352 -20.45 2.81 -4.88
N ASP A 353 -20.50 4.12 -5.13
CA ASP A 353 -20.42 4.69 -6.48
C ASP A 353 -18.98 4.83 -6.98
N VAL A 354 -17.98 4.62 -6.11
CA VAL A 354 -16.57 4.58 -6.53
C VAL A 354 -16.36 3.40 -7.48
N PRO A 355 -15.81 3.62 -8.68
CA PRO A 355 -15.61 2.55 -9.64
C PRO A 355 -14.71 1.43 -9.10
N LEU A 356 -15.13 0.20 -9.39
CA LEU A 356 -14.49 -1.04 -8.99
C LEU A 356 -13.96 -1.76 -10.23
N VAL A 357 -12.71 -2.21 -10.18
CA VAL A 357 -12.16 -3.20 -11.10
C VAL A 357 -11.85 -4.47 -10.32
N THR A 358 -12.43 -5.57 -10.76
CA THR A 358 -12.24 -6.88 -10.13
C THR A 358 -11.19 -7.68 -10.88
N PHE A 359 -10.41 -8.47 -10.13
CA PHE A 359 -9.53 -9.47 -10.72
C PHE A 359 -9.70 -10.81 -10.04
N ALA A 360 -9.43 -11.88 -10.79
CA ALA A 360 -9.48 -13.25 -10.30
C ALA A 360 -8.71 -14.17 -11.24
N MET A 361 -8.13 -15.23 -10.69
CA MET A 361 -7.57 -16.32 -11.46
C MET A 361 -8.66 -17.33 -11.83
N ASP A 362 -9.51 -17.68 -10.86
CA ASP A 362 -10.47 -18.78 -10.95
C ASP A 362 -11.87 -18.27 -11.36
N ASN A 363 -12.33 -17.16 -10.80
CA ASN A 363 -13.63 -16.57 -11.13
C ASN A 363 -13.62 -15.76 -12.44
N LYS A 364 -14.07 -16.38 -13.54
CA LYS A 364 -14.12 -15.76 -14.88
C LYS A 364 -15.14 -14.62 -15.03
N ASN A 365 -15.92 -14.32 -13.99
CA ASN A 365 -16.77 -13.12 -13.98
C ASN A 365 -16.00 -11.85 -13.58
N ALA A 366 -14.73 -11.95 -13.17
CA ALA A 366 -13.90 -10.78 -12.90
C ALA A 366 -13.59 -10.00 -14.18
N ASP A 367 -13.41 -8.68 -14.05
CA ASP A 367 -13.05 -7.80 -15.16
C ASP A 367 -11.70 -8.20 -15.77
N VAL A 368 -10.74 -8.56 -14.91
CA VAL A 368 -9.40 -8.99 -15.28
C VAL A 368 -9.17 -10.43 -14.83
N HIS A 369 -8.99 -11.35 -15.78
CA HIS A 369 -8.78 -12.77 -15.49
C HIS A 369 -7.97 -13.46 -16.59
N PRO A 370 -7.25 -14.56 -16.29
CA PRO A 370 -6.48 -15.27 -17.30
C PRO A 370 -7.40 -16.13 -18.18
N LEU A 371 -7.17 -16.11 -19.49
CA LEU A 371 -7.72 -17.05 -20.46
C LEU A 371 -6.92 -18.36 -20.43
N GLU A 372 -5.60 -18.24 -20.46
CA GLU A 372 -4.63 -19.32 -20.39
C GLU A 372 -3.35 -18.81 -19.71
N PHE A 373 -2.59 -19.73 -19.13
CA PHE A 373 -1.25 -19.45 -18.62
C PHE A 373 -0.39 -20.71 -18.65
N GLU A 374 0.90 -20.51 -18.79
CA GLU A 374 1.92 -21.54 -18.71
C GLU A 374 2.94 -21.15 -17.66
N LEU A 375 3.30 -22.12 -16.81
CA LEU A 375 4.28 -21.94 -15.73
C LEU A 375 5.52 -22.76 -16.05
N SER A 376 6.68 -22.14 -15.91
CA SER A 376 7.97 -22.81 -15.97
C SER A 376 8.92 -22.29 -14.88
N LEU A 377 10.16 -22.77 -14.88
CA LEU A 377 11.23 -22.29 -14.00
C LEU A 377 11.88 -20.98 -14.46
N PHE A 378 11.62 -20.58 -15.71
CA PHE A 378 12.30 -19.44 -16.33
C PHE A 378 11.33 -18.31 -16.62
N GLU A 379 10.06 -18.65 -16.85
CA GLU A 379 9.06 -17.72 -17.32
C GLU A 379 7.65 -18.18 -16.93
N THR A 380 6.82 -17.20 -16.60
CA THR A 380 5.36 -17.30 -16.52
C THR A 380 4.78 -16.58 -17.74
N GLN A 381 4.08 -17.33 -18.60
CA GLN A 381 3.31 -16.73 -19.69
C GLN A 381 1.85 -16.69 -19.30
N VAL A 382 1.19 -15.55 -19.48
CA VAL A 382 -0.24 -15.40 -19.19
C VAL A 382 -0.94 -14.59 -20.28
N LEU A 383 -2.07 -15.11 -20.75
CA LEU A 383 -2.99 -14.41 -21.64
C LEU A 383 -4.15 -13.87 -20.80
N VAL A 384 -4.19 -12.55 -20.61
CA VAL A 384 -5.12 -11.87 -19.71
C VAL A 384 -6.28 -11.28 -20.50
N ASN A 385 -7.51 -11.65 -20.16
CA ASN A 385 -8.71 -10.95 -20.61
C ASN A 385 -8.92 -9.70 -19.77
N THR A 386 -9.20 -8.57 -20.43
CA THR A 386 -9.55 -7.30 -19.78
C THR A 386 -10.77 -6.68 -20.46
N PRO A 387 -11.45 -5.69 -19.85
CA PRO A 387 -12.54 -4.96 -20.51
C PRO A 387 -12.10 -4.21 -21.78
N ARG A 388 -10.80 -4.03 -22.00
CA ARG A 388 -10.21 -3.30 -23.13
C ARG A 388 -9.62 -4.20 -24.21
N GLY A 389 -9.72 -5.51 -24.05
CA GLY A 389 -9.12 -6.50 -24.95
C GLY A 389 -8.22 -7.47 -24.21
N VAL A 390 -7.58 -8.34 -25.00
CA VAL A 390 -6.69 -9.38 -24.48
C VAL A 390 -5.25 -8.88 -24.48
N LEU A 391 -4.54 -9.12 -23.39
CA LEU A 391 -3.13 -8.76 -23.20
C LEU A 391 -2.31 -10.02 -22.96
N LYS A 392 -1.26 -10.25 -23.76
CA LYS A 392 -0.28 -11.31 -23.50
C LYS A 392 0.87 -10.74 -22.68
N ILE A 393 1.30 -11.46 -21.65
CA ILE A 393 2.40 -11.08 -20.75
C ILE A 393 3.36 -12.25 -20.59
N SER A 394 4.65 -11.98 -20.74
CA SER A 394 5.78 -12.85 -20.42
C SER A 394 6.55 -12.32 -19.21
N SER A 395 6.42 -12.96 -18.05
CA SER A 395 7.02 -12.48 -16.80
C SER A 395 8.08 -13.43 -16.26
N GLY A 396 9.20 -12.88 -15.78
CA GLY A 396 10.19 -13.64 -15.00
C GLY A 396 9.69 -14.06 -13.61
N LEU A 397 8.56 -13.52 -13.13
CA LEU A 397 7.99 -13.85 -11.84
C LEU A 397 7.31 -15.22 -11.88
N LEU A 398 7.77 -16.13 -11.03
CA LEU A 398 7.37 -17.53 -11.11
C LEU A 398 6.19 -17.90 -10.21
N GLY A 399 5.41 -18.87 -10.66
CA GLY A 399 4.37 -19.54 -9.88
C GLY A 399 3.01 -18.87 -9.85
N ARG A 400 1.99 -19.68 -9.54
CA ARG A 400 0.57 -19.27 -9.57
C ARG A 400 0.25 -18.04 -8.74
N HIS A 401 0.90 -17.88 -7.60
CA HIS A 401 0.66 -16.73 -6.72
C HIS A 401 1.10 -15.41 -7.38
N ASN A 402 2.07 -15.44 -8.30
CA ASN A 402 2.47 -14.26 -9.07
C ASN A 402 1.51 -13.94 -10.22
N ILE A 403 0.74 -14.91 -10.73
CA ILE A 403 -0.38 -14.61 -11.64
C ILE A 403 -1.38 -13.66 -10.95
N TYR A 404 -1.75 -13.91 -9.69
CA TYR A 404 -2.59 -12.96 -8.93
C TYR A 404 -1.98 -11.56 -8.84
N ASN A 405 -0.67 -11.45 -8.60
CA ASN A 405 0.01 -10.15 -8.52
C ASN A 405 0.04 -9.43 -9.89
N ILE A 406 0.25 -10.17 -10.97
CA ILE A 406 0.17 -9.67 -12.36
C ILE A 406 -1.24 -9.18 -12.67
N LEU A 407 -2.28 -9.98 -12.38
CA LEU A 407 -3.67 -9.60 -12.60
C LEU A 407 -4.05 -8.35 -11.79
N ALA A 408 -3.54 -8.23 -10.55
CA ALA A 408 -3.73 -7.04 -9.74
C ALA A 408 -3.11 -5.79 -10.38
N ALA A 409 -1.88 -5.89 -10.90
CA ALA A 409 -1.22 -4.79 -11.60
C ALA A 409 -1.95 -4.40 -12.89
N VAL A 410 -2.37 -5.39 -13.70
CA VAL A 410 -3.20 -5.15 -14.90
C VAL A 410 -4.50 -4.46 -14.51
N ALA A 411 -5.18 -4.92 -13.45
CA ALA A 411 -6.41 -4.32 -12.96
C ALA A 411 -6.21 -2.87 -12.48
N VAL A 412 -5.06 -2.54 -11.88
CA VAL A 412 -4.71 -1.13 -11.60
C VAL A 412 -4.55 -0.34 -12.89
N GLY A 413 -3.84 -0.86 -13.90
CA GLY A 413 -3.70 -0.23 -15.21
C GLY A 413 -5.05 0.07 -15.88
N ILE A 414 -6.00 -0.87 -15.80
CA ILE A 414 -7.37 -0.68 -16.26
C ILE A 414 -8.09 0.37 -15.42
N ALA A 415 -7.98 0.31 -14.08
CA ALA A 415 -8.66 1.23 -13.18
C ALA A 415 -8.23 2.69 -13.37
N VAL A 416 -6.93 2.91 -13.62
CA VAL A 416 -6.35 4.24 -13.91
C VAL A 416 -6.58 4.72 -15.33
N GLY A 417 -7.10 3.83 -16.19
CA GLY A 417 -7.44 4.16 -17.56
C GLY A 417 -6.22 4.32 -18.46
N ALA A 418 -5.12 3.59 -18.22
CA ALA A 418 -3.88 3.69 -18.98
C ALA A 418 -4.11 3.53 -20.49
N ASP A 419 -3.68 4.47 -21.33
CA ASP A 419 -4.07 4.53 -22.75
C ASP A 419 -3.67 3.29 -23.56
N SER A 420 -2.56 2.64 -23.20
CA SER A 420 -2.00 1.49 -23.91
C SER A 420 -2.01 0.22 -23.04
N LEU A 421 -2.67 -0.85 -23.51
CA LEU A 421 -2.53 -2.18 -22.91
C LEU A 421 -1.10 -2.72 -23.09
N GLU A 422 -0.41 -2.33 -24.16
CA GLU A 422 0.96 -2.73 -24.44
C GLU A 422 1.94 -2.14 -23.42
N ASP A 423 1.73 -0.90 -22.97
CA ASP A 423 2.55 -0.29 -21.92
C ASP A 423 2.37 -0.99 -20.57
N ILE A 424 1.13 -1.43 -20.26
CA ILE A 424 0.87 -2.27 -19.08
C ILE A 424 1.67 -3.56 -19.17
N GLY A 425 1.59 -4.26 -20.31
CA GLY A 425 2.34 -5.50 -20.54
C GLY A 425 3.84 -5.26 -20.39
N ARG A 426 4.42 -4.36 -21.19
CA ARG A 426 5.84 -4.02 -21.20
C ARG A 426 6.38 -3.63 -19.81
N GLY A 427 5.59 -2.91 -19.01
CA GLY A 427 6.01 -2.54 -17.65
C GLY A 427 6.02 -3.71 -16.67
N ILE A 428 5.09 -4.64 -16.80
CA ILE A 428 5.05 -5.88 -16.02
C ILE A 428 6.18 -6.83 -16.42
N GLU A 429 6.42 -6.99 -17.73
CA GLU A 429 7.45 -7.88 -18.27
C GLU A 429 8.87 -7.44 -17.88
N LYS A 430 9.10 -6.13 -17.70
CA LYS A 430 10.39 -5.58 -17.22
C LYS A 430 10.74 -5.94 -15.78
N VAL A 431 9.77 -6.42 -14.98
CA VAL A 431 10.02 -6.84 -13.61
C VAL A 431 10.45 -8.30 -13.61
N ASP A 432 11.73 -8.53 -13.85
CA ASP A 432 12.30 -9.89 -13.94
C ASP A 432 12.23 -10.62 -12.60
N ALA A 433 12.54 -9.93 -11.51
CA ALA A 433 12.50 -10.47 -10.16
C ALA A 433 12.18 -9.37 -9.13
N VAL A 434 11.65 -9.79 -7.98
CA VAL A 434 11.53 -8.92 -6.82
C VAL A 434 12.43 -9.49 -5.72
N PRO A 435 13.38 -8.71 -5.17
CA PRO A 435 14.37 -9.23 -4.23
C PRO A 435 13.74 -9.99 -3.06
N GLY A 436 14.16 -11.25 -2.87
CA GLY A 436 13.64 -12.15 -1.85
C GLY A 436 12.16 -12.53 -1.99
N ARG A 437 11.60 -12.51 -3.22
CA ARG A 437 10.24 -12.95 -3.53
C ARG A 437 10.28 -13.92 -4.72
N CYS A 438 10.28 -15.22 -4.41
CA CYS A 438 10.44 -16.32 -5.36
C CYS A 438 11.61 -16.09 -6.32
N GLU A 439 12.72 -15.58 -5.79
CA GLU A 439 13.91 -15.19 -6.54
C GLU A 439 14.72 -16.44 -6.88
N VAL A 440 14.87 -16.72 -8.17
CA VAL A 440 15.72 -17.82 -8.64
C VAL A 440 17.16 -17.37 -8.65
N ILE A 441 18.02 -18.15 -8.00
CA ILE A 441 19.47 -17.95 -8.03
C ILE A 441 20.06 -18.95 -9.02
N ASP A 442 20.61 -18.44 -10.11
CA ASP A 442 21.34 -19.23 -11.11
C ASP A 442 22.78 -18.74 -11.22
N GLU A 443 23.70 -19.51 -10.63
CA GLU A 443 25.15 -19.36 -10.74
C GLU A 443 25.75 -20.47 -11.64
N GLY A 444 24.94 -21.06 -12.53
CA GLY A 444 25.35 -22.14 -13.43
C GLY A 444 25.33 -23.54 -12.78
N GLN A 445 24.65 -23.68 -11.64
CA GLN A 445 24.55 -24.97 -10.95
C GLN A 445 23.51 -25.91 -11.59
N ALA A 446 23.65 -27.22 -11.35
CA ALA A 446 22.76 -28.25 -11.91
C ALA A 446 21.39 -28.40 -11.18
N PHE A 447 21.05 -27.46 -10.31
CA PHE A 447 19.86 -27.51 -9.46
C PHE A 447 19.21 -26.14 -9.30
N GLY A 448 17.89 -26.11 -9.12
CA GLY A 448 17.19 -24.85 -8.84
C GLY A 448 17.46 -24.38 -7.40
N VAL A 449 17.75 -23.10 -7.24
CA VAL A 449 17.78 -22.42 -5.93
C VAL A 449 16.75 -21.30 -5.94
N ILE A 450 15.80 -21.34 -5.00
CA ILE A 450 14.80 -20.29 -4.85
C ILE A 450 14.94 -19.66 -3.47
N VAL A 451 15.03 -18.33 -3.42
CA VAL A 451 15.02 -17.52 -2.19
C VAL A 451 13.67 -16.81 -2.08
N ASP A 452 12.96 -17.02 -0.96
CA ASP A 452 11.66 -16.40 -0.72
C ASP A 452 11.45 -15.97 0.74
N TYR A 453 10.58 -14.99 0.93
CA TYR A 453 10.24 -14.39 2.23
C TYR A 453 8.97 -14.97 2.87
N ALA A 454 8.46 -16.10 2.39
CA ALA A 454 7.29 -16.77 2.96
C ALA A 454 7.49 -17.01 4.46
N HIS A 455 6.81 -16.23 5.29
CA HIS A 455 6.91 -16.29 6.76
C HIS A 455 5.59 -16.64 7.43
N THR A 456 4.52 -16.81 6.63
CA THR A 456 3.21 -17.28 7.09
C THR A 456 3.00 -18.72 6.61
N PRO A 457 2.22 -19.55 7.34
CA PRO A 457 1.92 -20.91 6.88
C PRO A 457 1.35 -20.94 5.45
N ASP A 458 0.42 -20.04 5.11
CA ASP A 458 -0.16 -19.92 3.76
C ASP A 458 0.89 -19.57 2.69
N ALA A 459 1.80 -18.61 2.97
CA ALA A 459 2.86 -18.28 2.03
C ALA A 459 3.81 -19.46 1.78
N VAL A 460 4.15 -20.21 2.84
CA VAL A 460 5.01 -21.41 2.74
C VAL A 460 4.31 -22.50 1.92
N TYR A 461 3.00 -22.73 2.13
CA TYR A 461 2.23 -23.68 1.32
C TYR A 461 2.22 -23.29 -0.15
N ARG A 462 1.93 -22.02 -0.48
CA ARG A 462 1.90 -21.52 -1.87
C ARG A 462 3.23 -21.67 -2.58
N LEU A 463 4.33 -21.38 -1.88
CA LEU A 463 5.67 -21.55 -2.40
C LEU A 463 5.98 -23.03 -2.65
N LEU A 464 5.70 -23.90 -1.67
CA LEU A 464 5.91 -25.34 -1.80
C LEU A 464 5.07 -25.95 -2.93
N ASP A 465 3.82 -25.53 -3.08
CA ASP A 465 2.94 -26.03 -4.13
C ASP A 465 3.45 -25.60 -5.51
N PHE A 466 3.86 -24.34 -5.66
CA PHE A 466 4.55 -23.89 -6.87
C PHE A 466 5.75 -24.79 -7.17
N VAL A 467 6.65 -25.02 -6.21
CA VAL A 467 7.83 -25.81 -6.53
C VAL A 467 7.49 -27.28 -6.82
N ARG A 468 6.45 -27.84 -6.21
CA ARG A 468 5.98 -29.20 -6.57
C ARG A 468 5.43 -29.28 -7.98
N GLU A 469 4.82 -28.22 -8.50
CA GLU A 469 4.34 -28.16 -9.90
C GLU A 469 5.48 -28.27 -10.91
N LEU A 470 6.70 -27.91 -10.52
CA LEU A 470 7.92 -28.03 -11.32
C LEU A 470 8.47 -29.48 -11.34
N ALA A 471 7.78 -30.41 -10.65
CA ALA A 471 8.11 -31.83 -10.56
C ALA A 471 9.58 -32.15 -10.16
N PRO A 472 10.14 -31.51 -9.11
CA PRO A 472 11.52 -31.77 -8.69
C PRO A 472 11.69 -33.18 -8.13
N LYS A 473 12.85 -33.80 -8.34
CA LYS A 473 13.16 -35.12 -7.75
C LYS A 473 13.30 -35.09 -6.23
N ARG A 474 13.79 -33.97 -5.68
CA ARG A 474 14.03 -33.82 -4.24
C ARG A 474 13.87 -32.36 -3.83
N ILE A 475 13.20 -32.13 -2.70
CA ILE A 475 13.01 -30.83 -2.06
C ILE A 475 13.89 -30.75 -0.80
N ILE A 476 14.70 -29.70 -0.68
CA ILE A 476 15.49 -29.41 0.54
C ILE A 476 15.11 -28.01 1.01
N THR A 477 14.85 -27.83 2.31
CA THR A 477 14.44 -26.53 2.90
C THR A 477 15.46 -26.04 3.94
N GLY A 478 15.73 -24.72 3.94
CA GLY A 478 16.65 -24.05 4.87
C GLY A 478 15.98 -23.08 5.86
N ARG A 479 16.79 -22.44 6.72
CA ARG A 479 16.34 -21.49 7.76
C ARG A 479 16.00 -20.09 7.23
N LEU A 480 16.67 -19.63 6.16
CA LEU A 480 16.00 -18.84 5.12
C LEU A 480 15.36 -19.88 4.19
N LEU A 481 14.16 -19.65 3.65
CA LEU A 481 13.52 -20.58 2.72
C LEU A 481 14.27 -20.57 1.39
N THR A 482 15.46 -21.17 1.42
CA THR A 482 16.25 -21.60 0.29
C THR A 482 15.78 -23.00 0.00
N PHE A 483 15.22 -23.14 -1.19
CA PHE A 483 14.89 -24.46 -1.67
C PHE A 483 15.91 -24.96 -2.68
N VAL A 484 16.44 -26.15 -2.48
CA VAL A 484 17.40 -26.80 -3.39
C VAL A 484 16.76 -28.04 -3.99
N PHE A 485 16.74 -28.14 -5.33
CA PHE A 485 16.16 -29.29 -6.03
C PHE A 485 17.00 -29.79 -7.19
N SER A 486 17.27 -31.08 -7.22
CA SER A 486 17.86 -31.76 -8.38
C SER A 486 16.79 -32.07 -9.42
N PHE A 487 17.06 -31.76 -10.68
CA PHE A 487 16.29 -32.25 -11.83
C PHE A 487 16.71 -33.65 -12.25
#